data_AF-A0A660RPT9-F1
#
_entry.id   AF-A0A660RPT9-F1
#
_cell.length_a   1.000
_cell.length_b   1.000
_cell.length_c   1.000
_cell.angle_alpha   90.00
_cell.angle_beta   90.00
_cell.angle_gamma   90.00
#
_symmetry.space_group_name_H-M   'P 1'
#
loop_
_entity.id
_entity.type
_entity.pdbx_description
1 polymer ?
#
loop_
_entity_poly.entity_id
_entity_poly.type
_entity_poly.pdbx_seq_one_letter_code
_entity_poly.pdbx_strand_id
1 'polypeptide(L)'
;MTKLTAKEESFIKLMKKSPEHAQRGFRLLLERREDFEIFFDVLQEECFFDPKQNPAPQPADEPGYVRIPYWAALDYLAAVAKRADERHDLLLANKVMQVVRNVSRAQEPDGSDRDNYHTWRMFADILGLLPTTAVTKDDLDLIPIWLKSRYDRSLVAYALSKGLLQRSLENEQPEARSKACVILRHCTAIEWVDETSYGKTGKKPMTIVDDYHLKKIIDHHARTLGAKTGRNACKLFLERVQEVFGHVEHKLPSWLFRPAVEEHPQNHSWKSAENIFVVGLRDVLLGWLDHAPSDARAFIKSLLQNELEIVRRIAIYLLNVRWDVLGQDYALLLDTANPFDTGHLHELYGLLRNHFAEMPQEQKEATLEAIRSLPQPTKGEDRERHLRHIRNWLSALVGKGYKPADTWFQ
;
A
#
# COMPACT_ATOMS: atom_id res chain seq x y z
N MET A 1 41.68 -6.32 7.20
CA MET A 1 41.35 -6.64 8.61
C MET A 1 42.08 -5.67 9.50
N THR A 2 41.35 -4.86 10.27
CA THR A 2 41.93 -4.00 11.29
C THR A 2 42.38 -4.91 12.45
N LYS A 3 43.66 -4.90 12.80
CA LYS A 3 44.18 -5.79 13.82
C LYS A 3 43.76 -5.26 15.20
N LEU A 4 42.92 -6.02 15.89
CA LEU A 4 42.49 -5.69 17.25
C LEU A 4 43.67 -5.80 18.22
N THR A 5 43.61 -5.03 19.29
CA THR A 5 44.53 -5.14 20.42
C THR A 5 44.19 -6.38 21.26
N ALA A 6 45.16 -6.88 22.04
CA ALA A 6 44.92 -8.03 22.93
C ALA A 6 43.76 -7.81 23.93
N LYS A 7 43.52 -6.55 24.34
CA LYS A 7 42.39 -6.20 25.21
C LYS A 7 41.05 -6.34 24.48
N GLU A 8 41.00 -5.92 23.22
CA GLU A 8 39.81 -6.03 22.37
C GLU A 8 39.50 -7.48 22.01
N GLU A 9 40.50 -8.29 21.67
CA GLU A 9 40.33 -9.73 21.47
C GLU A 9 39.79 -10.42 22.74
N SER A 10 40.34 -10.07 23.92
CA SER A 10 39.83 -10.60 25.19
C SER A 10 38.40 -10.16 25.48
N PHE A 11 37.99 -8.97 25.03
CA PHE A 11 36.62 -8.50 25.16
C PHE A 11 35.65 -9.30 24.29
N ILE A 12 36.02 -9.60 23.03
CA ILE A 12 35.20 -10.46 22.16
C ILE A 12 35.08 -11.87 22.74
N LYS A 13 36.16 -12.45 23.27
CA LYS A 13 36.09 -13.74 23.98
C LYS A 13 35.16 -13.71 25.19
N LEU A 14 35.10 -12.59 25.91
CA LEU A 14 34.17 -12.41 27.02
C LEU A 14 32.72 -12.40 26.54
N MET A 15 32.43 -11.73 25.42
CA MET A 15 31.09 -11.69 24.83
C MET A 15 30.55 -13.08 24.48
N LYS A 16 31.43 -14.02 24.09
CA LYS A 16 31.03 -15.40 23.76
C LYS A 16 30.62 -16.26 24.95
N LYS A 17 30.85 -15.82 26.20
CA LYS A 17 30.60 -16.66 27.38
C LYS A 17 29.12 -16.97 27.61
N SER A 18 28.24 -16.01 27.34
CA SER A 18 26.78 -16.20 27.46
C SER A 18 26.02 -15.13 26.68
N PRO A 19 24.71 -15.31 26.42
CA PRO A 19 23.86 -14.29 25.79
C PRO A 19 23.86 -12.95 26.54
N GLU A 20 23.92 -12.95 27.87
CA GLU A 20 23.98 -11.74 28.71
C GLU A 20 25.31 -11.00 28.52
N HIS A 21 26.41 -11.75 28.39
CA HIS A 21 27.71 -11.15 28.09
C HIS A 21 27.74 -10.56 26.69
N ALA A 22 27.14 -11.23 25.70
CA ALA A 22 27.00 -10.71 24.35
C ALA A 22 26.16 -9.42 24.34
N GLN A 23 25.00 -9.42 25.01
CA GLN A 23 24.14 -8.24 25.11
C GLN A 23 24.86 -7.06 25.77
N ARG A 24 25.54 -7.30 26.89
CA ARG A 24 26.36 -6.27 27.55
C ARG A 24 27.50 -5.80 26.64
N GLY A 25 28.10 -6.71 25.89
CA GLY A 25 29.18 -6.41 24.96
C GLY A 25 28.75 -5.46 23.85
N PHE A 26 27.67 -5.77 23.15
CA PHE A 26 27.10 -4.89 22.12
C PHE A 26 26.77 -3.50 22.67
N ARG A 27 26.14 -3.45 23.86
CA ARG A 27 25.85 -2.18 24.53
C ARG A 27 27.12 -1.37 24.81
N LEU A 28 28.15 -2.01 25.37
CA LEU A 28 29.43 -1.35 25.68
C LEU A 28 30.16 -0.85 24.42
N LEU A 29 30.08 -1.59 23.30
CA LEU A 29 30.61 -1.12 22.03
C LEU A 29 29.93 0.19 21.61
N LEU A 30 28.60 0.23 21.63
CA LEU A 30 27.86 1.43 21.21
C LEU A 30 28.00 2.62 22.18
N GLU A 31 28.08 2.37 23.49
CA GLU A 31 28.17 3.43 24.50
C GLU A 31 29.59 4.00 24.68
N ARG A 32 30.63 3.19 24.44
CA ARG A 32 32.00 3.53 24.86
C ARG A 32 33.01 3.61 23.72
N ARG A 33 32.63 3.27 22.49
CA ARG A 33 33.52 3.29 21.33
C ARG A 33 32.91 4.14 20.22
N GLU A 34 33.63 5.17 19.81
CA GLU A 34 33.23 5.98 18.64
C GLU A 34 33.45 5.23 17.32
N ASP A 35 34.40 4.30 17.31
CA ASP A 35 34.87 3.48 16.19
C ASP A 35 34.25 2.07 16.19
N PHE A 36 33.05 1.90 16.78
CA PHE A 36 32.44 0.58 16.98
C PHE A 36 32.35 -0.27 15.70
N GLU A 37 32.26 0.34 14.51
CA GLU A 37 32.20 -0.37 13.23
C GLU A 37 33.44 -1.24 12.93
N ILE A 38 34.61 -0.94 13.52
CA ILE A 38 35.84 -1.74 13.27
C ILE A 38 35.71 -3.17 13.80
N PHE A 39 34.77 -3.41 14.72
CA PHE A 39 34.53 -4.72 15.31
C PHE A 39 33.62 -5.60 14.45
N PHE A 40 33.08 -5.09 13.33
CA PHE A 40 32.13 -5.86 12.53
C PHE A 40 32.74 -7.18 12.04
N ASP A 41 33.95 -7.14 11.47
CA ASP A 41 34.58 -8.32 10.87
C ASP A 41 34.89 -9.39 11.93
N VAL A 42 35.43 -9.00 13.09
CA VAL A 42 35.69 -9.97 14.17
C VAL A 42 34.40 -10.56 14.72
N LEU A 43 33.33 -9.76 14.85
CA LEU A 43 32.05 -10.24 15.37
C LEU A 43 31.42 -11.23 14.39
N GLN A 44 31.56 -10.97 13.08
CA GLN A 44 31.15 -11.88 12.03
C GLN A 44 31.96 -13.18 12.03
N GLU A 45 33.30 -13.10 12.14
CA GLU A 45 34.20 -14.26 12.21
C GLU A 45 33.94 -15.13 13.44
N GLU A 46 33.56 -14.50 14.55
CA GLU A 46 33.18 -15.17 15.79
C GLU A 46 31.72 -15.61 15.82
N CYS A 47 31.05 -15.58 14.66
CA CYS A 47 29.69 -16.09 14.42
C CYS A 47 28.58 -15.38 15.19
N PHE A 48 28.78 -14.15 15.68
CA PHE A 48 27.73 -13.40 16.40
C PHE A 48 26.52 -13.06 15.53
N PHE A 49 26.72 -13.01 14.21
CA PHE A 49 25.68 -12.67 13.22
C PHE A 49 25.13 -13.90 12.47
N ASP A 50 25.55 -15.11 12.87
CA ASP A 50 25.06 -16.33 12.23
C ASP A 50 23.54 -16.48 12.45
N PRO A 51 22.79 -17.02 11.48
CA PRO A 51 21.35 -17.17 11.62
C PRO A 51 20.92 -18.00 12.84
N LYS A 52 21.76 -18.92 13.29
CA LYS A 52 21.54 -19.72 14.51
C LYS A 52 21.57 -18.88 15.81
N GLN A 53 22.16 -17.68 15.77
CA GLN A 53 22.20 -16.73 16.89
C GLN A 53 20.97 -15.83 16.97
N ASN A 54 20.20 -15.67 15.88
CA ASN A 54 18.88 -15.06 15.96
C ASN A 54 18.03 -15.93 16.92
N PRO A 55 17.43 -15.42 18.00
CA PRO A 55 16.69 -16.25 18.94
C PRO A 55 15.44 -16.87 18.31
N ALA A 56 15.25 -18.17 18.52
CA ALA A 56 13.99 -18.84 18.18
C ALA A 56 12.88 -18.47 19.18
N PRO A 57 11.61 -18.58 18.79
CA PRO A 57 10.48 -18.51 19.72
C PRO A 57 10.64 -19.50 20.87
N GLN A 58 10.33 -19.07 22.10
CA GLN A 58 10.44 -19.89 23.30
C GLN A 58 9.08 -19.98 24.00
N PRO A 59 8.72 -21.10 24.64
CA PRO A 59 7.54 -21.16 25.51
C PRO A 59 7.62 -20.08 26.60
N ALA A 60 6.50 -19.41 26.87
CA ALA A 60 6.38 -18.52 28.02
C ALA A 60 6.05 -19.32 29.30
N ASP A 61 6.12 -18.66 30.45
CA ASP A 61 5.78 -19.28 31.74
C ASP A 61 4.30 -19.71 31.79
N GLU A 62 3.43 -19.03 31.04
CA GLU A 62 2.03 -19.36 30.89
C GLU A 62 1.80 -20.39 29.76
N PRO A 63 1.13 -21.53 30.03
CA PRO A 63 0.84 -22.53 29.01
C PRO A 63 0.07 -21.96 27.81
N GLY A 64 0.56 -22.24 26.61
CA GLY A 64 -0.02 -21.76 25.35
C GLY A 64 0.50 -20.40 24.88
N TYR A 65 1.26 -19.69 25.69
CA TYR A 65 1.91 -18.45 25.29
C TYR A 65 3.36 -18.69 24.83
N VAL A 66 3.82 -17.85 23.90
CA VAL A 66 5.16 -17.90 23.34
C VAL A 66 5.84 -16.56 23.57
N ARG A 67 7.04 -16.59 24.11
CA ARG A 67 7.94 -15.44 24.23
C ARG A 67 8.88 -15.41 23.05
N ILE A 68 8.99 -14.24 22.41
CA ILE A 68 9.96 -14.00 21.33
C ILE A 68 11.14 -13.20 21.91
N PRO A 69 12.34 -13.77 22.06
CA PRO A 69 13.46 -13.05 22.64
C PRO A 69 14.04 -12.00 21.67
N TYR A 70 14.50 -10.88 22.21
CA TYR A 70 15.21 -9.87 21.43
C TYR A 70 16.63 -10.32 21.10
N TRP A 71 17.06 -10.13 19.84
CA TRP A 71 18.43 -10.45 19.44
C TRP A 71 19.36 -9.25 19.68
N ALA A 72 20.26 -9.35 20.66
CA ALA A 72 21.09 -8.22 21.08
C ALA A 72 22.02 -7.64 20.00
N ALA A 73 22.31 -8.39 18.93
CA ALA A 73 23.10 -7.91 17.80
C ALA A 73 22.36 -6.85 16.96
N LEU A 74 21.04 -6.79 17.04
CA LEU A 74 20.20 -5.91 16.22
C LEU A 74 20.53 -4.43 16.39
N ASP A 75 20.72 -3.96 17.62
CA ASP A 75 21.05 -2.56 17.89
C ASP A 75 22.43 -2.19 17.29
N TYR A 76 23.38 -3.12 17.38
CA TYR A 76 24.70 -2.94 16.79
C TYR A 76 24.64 -2.92 15.26
N LEU A 77 23.91 -3.85 14.64
CA LEU A 77 23.74 -3.89 13.18
C LEU A 77 23.06 -2.62 12.65
N ALA A 78 22.05 -2.10 13.36
CA ALA A 78 21.40 -0.84 13.01
C ALA A 78 22.34 0.37 13.14
N ALA A 79 23.15 0.43 14.20
CA ALA A 79 24.14 1.49 14.37
C ALA A 79 25.22 1.44 13.26
N VAL A 80 25.69 0.23 12.90
CA VAL A 80 26.65 0.04 11.80
C VAL A 80 26.02 0.41 10.45
N ALA A 81 24.77 0.04 10.20
CA ALA A 81 24.04 0.43 9.00
C ALA A 81 23.99 1.95 8.82
N LYS A 82 23.62 2.65 9.89
CA LYS A 82 23.60 4.12 9.92
C LYS A 82 24.99 4.72 9.68
N ARG A 83 26.01 4.19 10.36
CA ARG A 83 27.41 4.64 10.19
C ARG A 83 27.91 4.44 8.76
N ALA A 84 27.50 3.35 8.10
CA ALA A 84 27.85 3.09 6.72
C ALA A 84 27.23 4.13 5.76
N ASP A 85 26.01 4.60 6.02
CA ASP A 85 25.39 5.70 5.26
C ASP A 85 26.08 7.03 5.51
N GLU A 86 26.33 7.40 6.77
CA GLU A 86 27.03 8.63 7.19
C GLU A 86 28.42 8.77 6.56
N ARG A 87 29.13 7.65 6.37
CA ARG A 87 30.48 7.61 5.78
C ARG A 87 30.50 7.24 4.30
N HIS A 88 29.35 7.01 3.69
CA HIS A 88 29.23 6.48 2.32
C HIS A 88 30.05 5.19 2.09
N ASP A 89 30.15 4.35 3.12
CA ASP A 89 30.90 3.09 3.07
C ASP A 89 30.02 1.96 2.54
N LEU A 90 30.04 1.79 1.21
CA LEU A 90 29.29 0.71 0.56
C LEU A 90 29.80 -0.69 0.91
N LEU A 91 31.07 -0.85 1.27
CA LEU A 91 31.60 -2.16 1.66
C LEU A 91 31.01 -2.59 3.00
N LEU A 92 31.01 -1.69 3.98
CA LEU A 92 30.38 -1.94 5.28
C LEU A 92 28.87 -2.15 5.16
N ALA A 93 28.19 -1.32 4.35
CA ALA A 93 26.77 -1.48 4.08
C ALA A 93 26.43 -2.86 3.49
N ASN A 94 27.23 -3.33 2.52
CA ASN A 94 27.06 -4.65 1.91
C ASN A 94 27.29 -5.79 2.90
N LYS A 95 28.21 -5.64 3.86
CA LYS A 95 28.39 -6.62 4.94
C LYS A 95 27.15 -6.72 5.83
N VAL A 96 26.57 -5.58 6.24
CA VAL A 96 25.31 -5.57 7.00
C VAL A 96 24.17 -6.21 6.19
N MET A 97 24.04 -5.86 4.91
CA MET A 97 23.04 -6.49 4.04
C MET A 97 23.24 -8.00 3.91
N GLN A 98 24.49 -8.48 3.91
CA GLN A 98 24.74 -9.92 3.89
C GLN A 98 24.21 -10.61 5.13
N VAL A 99 24.31 -10.00 6.31
CA VAL A 99 23.68 -10.51 7.54
C VAL A 99 22.16 -10.56 7.38
N VAL A 100 21.55 -9.47 6.92
CA VAL A 100 20.09 -9.40 6.67
C VAL A 100 19.64 -10.53 5.74
N ARG A 101 20.34 -10.74 4.62
CA ARG A 101 20.06 -11.82 3.65
C ARG A 101 20.20 -13.20 4.28
N ASN A 102 21.31 -13.46 4.96
CA ASN A 102 21.62 -14.77 5.53
C ASN A 102 20.59 -15.16 6.59
N VAL A 103 20.26 -14.22 7.49
CA VAL A 103 19.31 -14.48 8.59
C VAL A 103 17.88 -14.59 8.06
N SER A 104 17.48 -13.76 7.09
CA SER A 104 16.11 -13.80 6.53
C SER A 104 15.83 -15.07 5.73
N ARG A 105 16.84 -15.66 5.10
CA ARG A 105 16.69 -16.86 4.25
C ARG A 105 17.03 -18.16 4.99
N ALA A 106 17.45 -18.08 6.26
CA ALA A 106 17.80 -19.27 7.01
C ALA A 106 16.56 -20.06 7.42
N GLN A 107 16.63 -21.36 7.22
CA GLN A 107 15.62 -22.32 7.67
C GLN A 107 16.24 -23.24 8.72
N GLU A 108 15.40 -23.69 9.65
CA GLU A 108 15.74 -24.77 10.56
C GLU A 108 15.86 -26.11 9.80
N PRO A 109 16.53 -27.13 10.37
CA PRO A 109 16.68 -28.44 9.73
C PRO A 109 15.36 -29.13 9.35
N ASP A 110 14.26 -28.78 10.02
CA ASP A 110 12.91 -29.29 9.74
C ASP A 110 12.17 -28.49 8.64
N GLY A 111 12.84 -27.50 8.05
CA GLY A 111 12.28 -26.61 7.02
C GLY A 111 11.43 -25.47 7.57
N SER A 112 11.31 -25.33 8.90
CA SER A 112 10.60 -24.20 9.50
C SER A 112 11.45 -22.93 9.55
N ASP A 113 10.81 -21.78 9.48
CA ASP A 113 11.50 -20.49 9.60
C ASP A 113 11.73 -20.16 11.08
N ARG A 114 12.92 -19.61 11.40
CA ARG A 114 13.21 -19.06 12.72
C ARG A 114 12.56 -17.68 12.88
N ASP A 115 11.25 -17.71 13.04
CA ASP A 115 10.39 -16.53 13.04
C ASP A 115 10.59 -15.66 14.28
N ASN A 116 11.11 -14.44 14.09
CA ASN A 116 11.34 -13.48 15.16
C ASN A 116 10.94 -12.07 14.68
N TYR A 117 9.79 -11.59 15.15
CA TYR A 117 9.26 -10.31 14.69
C TYR A 117 10.12 -9.10 15.06
N HIS A 118 10.89 -9.17 16.15
CA HIS A 118 11.84 -8.10 16.48
C HIS A 118 12.93 -7.98 15.41
N THR A 119 13.45 -9.13 14.96
CA THR A 119 14.44 -9.20 13.89
C THR A 119 13.87 -8.68 12.57
N TRP A 120 12.66 -9.10 12.20
CA TRP A 120 12.00 -8.64 10.98
C TRP A 120 11.74 -7.13 10.96
N ARG A 121 11.23 -6.59 12.06
CA ARG A 121 11.06 -5.14 12.22
C ARG A 121 12.41 -4.42 12.09
N MET A 122 13.43 -4.85 12.82
CA MET A 122 14.73 -4.17 12.78
C MET A 122 15.39 -4.29 11.41
N PHE A 123 15.23 -5.40 10.70
CA PHE A 123 15.73 -5.53 9.33
C PHE A 123 15.05 -4.55 8.38
N ALA A 124 13.74 -4.35 8.51
CA ALA A 124 13.05 -3.28 7.79
C ALA A 124 13.58 -1.88 8.15
N ASP A 125 13.87 -1.61 9.42
CA ASP A 125 14.51 -0.35 9.86
C ASP A 125 15.92 -0.20 9.25
N ILE A 126 16.73 -1.25 9.26
CA ILE A 126 18.09 -1.29 8.69
C ILE A 126 18.07 -0.96 7.19
N LEU A 127 17.11 -1.48 6.42
CA LEU A 127 16.97 -1.11 5.01
C LEU A 127 16.82 0.40 4.82
N GLY A 128 16.13 1.08 5.76
CA GLY A 128 15.96 2.53 5.77
C GLY A 128 17.19 3.29 6.28
N LEU A 129 18.13 2.64 6.96
CA LEU A 129 19.35 3.26 7.50
C LEU A 129 20.55 3.16 6.55
N LEU A 130 20.60 2.14 5.70
CA LEU A 130 21.71 1.92 4.77
C LEU A 130 21.71 2.90 3.58
N PRO A 131 22.86 3.08 2.89
CA PRO A 131 22.87 3.69 1.56
C PRO A 131 21.84 3.02 0.65
N THR A 132 20.99 3.80 -0.02
CA THR A 132 19.92 3.26 -0.89
C THR A 132 20.45 2.44 -2.06
N THR A 133 21.74 2.61 -2.41
CA THR A 133 22.45 1.83 -3.43
C THR A 133 22.90 0.46 -2.94
N ALA A 134 23.03 0.24 -1.63
CA ALA A 134 23.41 -1.06 -1.06
C ALA A 134 22.22 -2.05 -1.01
N VAL A 135 20.99 -1.53 -0.93
CA VAL A 135 19.77 -2.34 -0.98
C VAL A 135 19.37 -2.54 -2.44
N THR A 136 19.48 -3.76 -2.95
CA THR A 136 19.10 -4.10 -4.33
C THR A 136 17.59 -4.37 -4.44
N LYS A 137 17.07 -4.57 -5.66
CA LYS A 137 15.66 -4.97 -5.82
C LYS A 137 15.41 -6.39 -5.32
N ASP A 138 16.35 -7.31 -5.53
CA ASP A 138 16.26 -8.70 -5.07
C ASP A 138 16.24 -8.80 -3.54
N ASP A 139 16.80 -7.80 -2.85
CA ASP A 139 16.72 -7.70 -1.39
C ASP A 139 15.30 -7.36 -0.91
N LEU A 140 14.46 -6.76 -1.76
CA LEU A 140 13.07 -6.46 -1.41
C LEU A 140 12.19 -7.71 -1.40
N ASP A 141 12.61 -8.79 -2.06
CA ASP A 141 11.95 -10.11 -1.99
C ASP A 141 12.08 -10.77 -0.61
N LEU A 142 12.84 -10.16 0.31
CA LEU A 142 12.86 -10.54 1.72
C LEU A 142 11.61 -10.02 2.48
N ILE A 143 10.99 -8.94 2.01
CA ILE A 143 9.83 -8.31 2.69
C ILE A 143 8.66 -9.28 2.88
N PRO A 144 8.28 -10.11 1.89
CA PRO A 144 7.25 -11.13 2.09
C PRO A 144 7.54 -12.12 3.22
N ILE A 145 8.81 -12.44 3.48
CA ILE A 145 9.21 -13.34 4.58
C ILE A 145 8.88 -12.66 5.91
N TRP A 146 9.25 -11.39 6.04
CA TRP A 146 9.05 -10.59 7.25
C TRP A 146 7.57 -10.32 7.55
N LEU A 147 6.76 -10.10 6.52
CA LEU A 147 5.33 -9.85 6.64
C LEU A 147 4.49 -11.11 6.88
N LYS A 148 5.08 -12.31 6.69
CA LYS A 148 4.44 -13.61 6.96
C LYS A 148 4.70 -14.16 8.36
N SER A 149 5.31 -13.37 9.25
CA SER A 149 5.52 -13.76 10.65
C SER A 149 4.20 -14.24 11.27
N ARG A 150 4.27 -15.36 11.99
CA ARG A 150 3.17 -15.97 12.75
C ARG A 150 2.83 -15.18 14.01
N TYR A 151 3.70 -14.25 14.40
CA TYR A 151 3.55 -13.38 15.56
C TYR A 151 3.17 -11.96 15.12
N ASP A 152 3.72 -10.92 15.76
CA ASP A 152 3.39 -9.53 15.42
C ASP A 152 4.09 -9.09 14.12
N ARG A 153 3.32 -8.85 13.05
CA ARG A 153 3.82 -8.33 11.77
C ARG A 153 3.62 -6.82 11.57
N SER A 154 2.95 -6.15 12.51
CA SER A 154 2.41 -4.81 12.33
C SER A 154 3.48 -3.74 12.14
N LEU A 155 4.59 -3.86 12.87
CA LEU A 155 5.65 -2.86 12.89
C LEU A 155 6.60 -2.91 11.68
N VAL A 156 6.63 -4.02 10.93
CA VAL A 156 7.49 -4.16 9.74
C VAL A 156 7.07 -3.14 8.68
N ALA A 157 5.76 -3.03 8.41
CA ALA A 157 5.23 -2.09 7.44
C ALA A 157 5.48 -0.63 7.85
N TYR A 158 5.36 -0.34 9.15
CA TYR A 158 5.68 0.98 9.70
C TYR A 158 7.15 1.35 9.49
N ALA A 159 8.08 0.43 9.79
CA ALA A 159 9.52 0.60 9.58
C ALA A 159 9.84 0.85 8.10
N LEU A 160 9.29 0.03 7.19
CA LEU A 160 9.45 0.21 5.74
C LEU A 160 8.93 1.58 5.28
N SER A 161 7.78 2.02 5.80
CA SER A 161 7.13 3.29 5.47
C SER A 161 7.98 4.51 5.82
N LYS A 162 8.52 4.54 7.05
CA LYS A 162 9.34 5.65 7.56
C LYS A 162 10.80 5.58 7.09
N GLY A 163 11.27 4.40 6.72
CA GLY A 163 12.62 4.16 6.25
C GLY A 163 12.70 4.11 4.73
N LEU A 164 12.91 2.89 4.20
CA LEU A 164 13.29 2.70 2.80
C LEU A 164 12.27 3.25 1.80
N LEU A 165 10.95 3.13 2.06
CA LEU A 165 9.93 3.67 1.15
C LEU A 165 10.03 5.18 1.03
N GLN A 166 10.07 5.89 2.15
CA GLN A 166 10.21 7.35 2.17
C GLN A 166 11.49 7.79 1.45
N ARG A 167 12.65 7.22 1.81
CA ARG A 167 13.93 7.53 1.15
C ARG A 167 13.92 7.23 -0.35
N SER A 168 13.22 6.17 -0.77
CA SER A 168 13.09 5.82 -2.18
C SER A 168 12.24 6.82 -2.97
N LEU A 169 11.28 7.49 -2.33
CA LEU A 169 10.44 8.51 -2.94
C LEU A 169 11.09 9.90 -2.96
N GLU A 170 11.94 10.19 -1.98
CA GLU A 170 12.77 11.40 -1.93
C GLU A 170 13.92 11.37 -2.95
N ASN A 171 14.34 10.17 -3.36
CA ASN A 171 15.40 9.98 -4.34
C ASN A 171 14.87 10.05 -5.78
N GLU A 172 15.41 10.96 -6.59
CA GLU A 172 14.98 11.18 -7.97
C GLU A 172 15.40 10.09 -8.97
N GLN A 173 16.26 9.16 -8.56
CA GLN A 173 16.76 8.11 -9.45
C GLN A 173 15.65 7.13 -9.86
N PRO A 174 15.57 6.73 -11.15
CA PRO A 174 14.57 5.77 -11.63
C PRO A 174 14.57 4.44 -10.87
N GLU A 175 15.75 3.98 -10.44
CA GLU A 175 15.88 2.76 -9.66
C GLU A 175 15.20 2.87 -8.29
N ALA A 176 15.35 4.02 -7.61
CA ALA A 176 14.72 4.26 -6.31
C ALA A 176 13.19 4.27 -6.43
N ARG A 177 12.65 4.94 -7.46
CA ARG A 177 11.22 4.91 -7.78
C ARG A 177 10.71 3.50 -8.02
N SER A 178 11.49 2.67 -8.70
CA SER A 178 11.15 1.25 -8.89
C SER A 178 11.16 0.46 -7.57
N LYS A 179 12.11 0.73 -6.66
CA LYS A 179 12.14 0.11 -5.32
C LYS A 179 10.90 0.48 -4.51
N ALA A 180 10.48 1.75 -4.54
CA ALA A 180 9.25 2.19 -3.89
C ALA A 180 8.01 1.39 -4.35
N CYS A 181 7.88 1.15 -5.66
CA CYS A 181 6.80 0.31 -6.20
C CYS A 181 6.87 -1.15 -5.74
N VAL A 182 8.07 -1.73 -5.62
CA VAL A 182 8.24 -3.12 -5.14
C VAL A 182 7.87 -3.24 -3.67
N ILE A 183 8.33 -2.31 -2.82
CA ILE A 183 7.97 -2.26 -1.40
C ILE A 183 6.44 -2.17 -1.25
N LEU A 184 5.82 -1.23 -1.98
CA LEU A 184 4.38 -1.06 -2.00
C LEU A 184 3.64 -2.34 -2.44
N ARG A 185 4.16 -3.07 -3.43
CA ARG A 185 3.56 -4.32 -3.94
C ARG A 185 3.45 -5.37 -2.83
N HIS A 186 4.49 -5.51 -2.02
CA HIS A 186 4.50 -6.43 -0.89
C HIS A 186 3.61 -5.96 0.25
N CYS A 187 3.65 -4.67 0.61
CA CYS A 187 2.81 -4.12 1.68
C CYS A 187 1.30 -4.16 1.35
N THR A 188 0.94 -4.10 0.08
CA THR A 188 -0.46 -4.13 -0.41
C THR A 188 -0.95 -5.54 -0.74
N ALA A 189 -0.16 -6.58 -0.48
CA ALA A 189 -0.55 -7.95 -0.78
C ALA A 189 -1.84 -8.35 -0.05
N ILE A 190 -2.68 -9.13 -0.75
CA ILE A 190 -3.98 -9.61 -0.26
C ILE A 190 -3.87 -11.10 0.03
N GLU A 191 -4.48 -11.50 1.13
CA GLU A 191 -4.72 -12.88 1.52
C GLU A 191 -6.22 -13.10 1.62
N TRP A 192 -6.72 -14.19 1.02
CA TRP A 192 -8.13 -14.54 1.07
C TRP A 192 -8.36 -15.57 2.16
N VAL A 193 -9.05 -15.16 3.22
CA VAL A 193 -9.34 -16.02 4.38
C VAL A 193 -10.78 -16.48 4.37
N ASP A 194 -11.02 -17.70 4.83
CA ASP A 194 -12.37 -18.23 4.95
C ASP A 194 -13.13 -17.46 6.03
N GLU A 195 -14.33 -16.99 5.68
CA GLU A 195 -15.27 -16.31 6.57
C GLU A 195 -16.59 -17.09 6.56
N THR A 196 -16.96 -17.63 7.72
CA THR A 196 -18.27 -18.27 7.88
C THR A 196 -19.25 -17.26 8.42
N SER A 197 -20.26 -16.89 7.63
CA SER A 197 -21.33 -16.01 8.06
C SER A 197 -22.68 -16.61 7.72
N TYR A 198 -23.59 -16.67 8.70
CA TYR A 198 -24.94 -17.24 8.57
C TYR A 198 -24.97 -18.64 7.90
N GLY A 199 -24.03 -19.51 8.25
CA GLY A 199 -23.97 -20.89 7.73
C GLY A 199 -23.46 -21.03 6.29
N LYS A 200 -22.99 -19.94 5.66
CA LYS A 200 -22.28 -19.97 4.37
C LYS A 200 -20.81 -19.67 4.59
N THR A 201 -19.95 -20.49 4.01
CA THR A 201 -18.50 -20.24 3.92
C THR A 201 -18.25 -19.42 2.68
N GLY A 202 -17.73 -18.21 2.87
CA GLY A 202 -17.17 -17.36 1.81
C GLY A 202 -15.70 -17.09 2.08
N LYS A 203 -15.07 -16.28 1.23
CA LYS A 203 -13.73 -15.75 1.37
C LYS A 203 -13.76 -14.25 1.48
N LYS A 204 -13.08 -13.73 2.49
CA LYS A 204 -12.89 -12.30 2.72
C LYS A 204 -11.47 -11.88 2.34
N PRO A 205 -11.29 -10.77 1.62
CA PRO A 205 -9.95 -10.23 1.39
C PRO A 205 -9.43 -9.59 2.68
N MET A 206 -8.22 -9.97 3.07
CA MET A 206 -7.46 -9.31 4.11
C MET A 206 -6.13 -8.83 3.55
N THR A 207 -5.64 -7.70 4.05
CA THR A 207 -4.32 -7.21 3.68
C THR A 207 -3.26 -7.90 4.54
N ILE A 208 -2.12 -8.21 3.94
CA ILE A 208 -0.98 -8.84 4.63
C ILE A 208 -0.44 -7.90 5.73
N VAL A 209 -0.41 -6.59 5.46
CA VAL A 209 -0.19 -5.56 6.47
C VAL A 209 -1.52 -5.25 7.14
N ASP A 210 -1.54 -5.06 8.46
CA ASP A 210 -2.77 -4.68 9.15
C ASP A 210 -3.35 -3.35 8.66
N ASP A 211 -4.66 -3.23 8.79
CA ASP A 211 -5.47 -2.13 8.29
C ASP A 211 -4.96 -0.75 8.72
N TYR A 212 -4.55 -0.63 9.99
CA TYR A 212 -4.11 0.64 10.54
C TYR A 212 -2.79 1.10 9.91
N HIS A 213 -1.78 0.23 9.88
CA HIS A 213 -0.48 0.58 9.31
C HIS A 213 -0.54 0.76 7.79
N LEU A 214 -1.31 -0.07 7.08
CA LEU A 214 -1.45 0.08 5.64
C LEU A 214 -2.18 1.38 5.31
N LYS A 215 -3.26 1.72 6.02
CA LYS A 215 -3.92 3.03 5.86
C LYS A 215 -2.93 4.16 6.08
N LYS A 216 -2.08 4.09 7.12
CA LYS A 216 -1.03 5.09 7.33
C LYS A 216 -0.05 5.17 6.16
N ILE A 217 0.36 4.06 5.55
CA ILE A 217 1.21 4.10 4.35
C ILE A 217 0.51 4.87 3.22
N ILE A 218 -0.76 4.55 2.96
CA ILE A 218 -1.54 5.21 1.91
C ILE A 218 -1.70 6.70 2.19
N ASP A 219 -2.17 7.07 3.38
CA ASP A 219 -2.40 8.46 3.78
C ASP A 219 -1.13 9.33 3.63
N HIS A 220 0.05 8.79 3.96
CA HIS A 220 1.30 9.54 3.90
C HIS A 220 1.91 9.58 2.49
N HIS A 221 1.80 8.50 1.71
CA HIS A 221 2.64 8.32 0.52
C HIS A 221 1.88 8.27 -0.80
N ALA A 222 0.56 8.04 -0.83
CA ALA A 222 -0.17 7.79 -2.09
C ALA A 222 -0.01 8.91 -3.12
N ARG A 223 -0.18 10.18 -2.70
CA ARG A 223 0.01 11.33 -3.60
C ARG A 223 1.43 11.42 -4.15
N THR A 224 2.43 11.23 -3.28
CA THR A 224 3.85 11.25 -3.67
C THR A 224 4.20 10.08 -4.59
N LEU A 225 3.64 8.89 -4.33
CA LEU A 225 3.76 7.73 -5.21
C LEU A 225 3.21 8.04 -6.60
N GLY A 226 2.03 8.66 -6.69
CA GLY A 226 1.45 9.14 -7.94
C GLY A 226 2.35 10.13 -8.66
N ALA A 227 2.84 11.14 -7.93
CA ALA A 227 3.74 12.16 -8.45
C ALA A 227 5.06 11.60 -9.02
N LYS A 228 5.68 10.66 -8.29
CA LYS A 228 7.04 10.17 -8.59
C LYS A 228 7.05 8.96 -9.51
N THR A 229 6.07 8.07 -9.37
CA THR A 229 6.06 6.76 -10.06
C THR A 229 4.92 6.63 -11.08
N GLY A 230 3.93 7.53 -11.02
CA GLY A 230 2.82 7.63 -11.96
C GLY A 230 2.17 6.30 -12.28
N ARG A 231 2.26 5.90 -13.56
CA ARG A 231 1.63 4.70 -14.10
C ARG A 231 1.91 3.43 -13.31
N ASN A 232 3.12 3.27 -12.74
CA ASN A 232 3.49 2.04 -12.05
C ASN A 232 2.72 1.86 -10.73
N ALA A 233 2.60 2.91 -9.91
CA ALA A 233 1.79 2.84 -8.70
C ALA A 233 0.29 2.75 -9.03
N CYS A 234 -0.20 3.46 -10.06
CA CYS A 234 -1.60 3.36 -10.47
C CYS A 234 -1.96 1.96 -10.94
N LYS A 235 -1.11 1.30 -11.75
CA LYS A 235 -1.32 -0.10 -12.16
C LYS A 235 -1.37 -1.03 -10.96
N LEU A 236 -0.47 -0.87 -10.00
CA LEU A 236 -0.45 -1.69 -8.80
C LEU A 236 -1.74 -1.56 -7.98
N PHE A 237 -2.21 -0.33 -7.73
CA PHE A 237 -3.49 -0.18 -7.02
C PHE A 237 -4.70 -0.63 -7.84
N LEU A 238 -4.66 -0.45 -9.16
CA LEU A 238 -5.70 -0.99 -10.04
C LEU A 238 -5.75 -2.52 -9.97
N GLU A 239 -4.60 -3.20 -9.99
CA GLU A 239 -4.49 -4.65 -9.78
C GLU A 239 -5.14 -5.05 -8.44
N ARG A 240 -4.91 -4.30 -7.35
CA ARG A 240 -5.52 -4.59 -6.03
C ARG A 240 -7.03 -4.34 -6.00
N VAL A 241 -7.50 -3.25 -6.61
CA VAL A 241 -8.94 -2.99 -6.75
C VAL A 241 -9.59 -4.10 -7.58
N GLN A 242 -8.95 -4.54 -8.66
CA GLN A 242 -9.45 -5.65 -9.48
C GLN A 242 -9.44 -6.98 -8.74
N GLU A 243 -8.40 -7.26 -7.96
CA GLU A 243 -8.30 -8.47 -7.14
C GLU A 243 -9.44 -8.53 -6.12
N VAL A 244 -9.68 -7.43 -5.39
CA VAL A 244 -10.78 -7.35 -4.42
C VAL A 244 -12.13 -7.41 -5.12
N PHE A 245 -12.46 -6.47 -5.99
CA PHE A 245 -13.82 -6.31 -6.52
C PHE A 245 -14.15 -7.26 -7.68
N GLY A 246 -13.15 -7.89 -8.30
CA GLY A 246 -13.34 -8.89 -9.35
C GLY A 246 -13.54 -10.32 -8.84
N HIS A 247 -13.39 -10.56 -7.53
CA HIS A 247 -13.57 -11.88 -6.95
C HIS A 247 -15.03 -12.37 -7.08
N VAL A 248 -15.22 -13.68 -7.30
CA VAL A 248 -16.53 -14.31 -7.60
C VAL A 248 -17.58 -14.06 -6.51
N GLU A 249 -17.14 -13.80 -5.28
CA GLU A 249 -18.01 -13.50 -4.14
C GLU A 249 -18.43 -12.02 -4.07
N HIS A 250 -17.73 -11.14 -4.79
CA HIS A 250 -18.07 -9.72 -4.94
C HIS A 250 -18.89 -9.44 -6.20
N LYS A 251 -19.84 -10.34 -6.53
CA LYS A 251 -20.84 -10.10 -7.60
C LYS A 251 -21.84 -9.00 -7.27
N LEU A 252 -21.87 -8.56 -6.02
CA LEU A 252 -22.75 -7.48 -5.58
C LEU A 252 -22.22 -6.12 -6.07
N PRO A 253 -23.11 -5.16 -6.34
CA PRO A 253 -22.71 -3.81 -6.73
C PRO A 253 -21.68 -3.17 -5.78
N SER A 254 -20.75 -2.41 -6.34
CA SER A 254 -19.59 -1.91 -5.58
C SER A 254 -19.98 -0.93 -4.47
N TRP A 255 -21.09 -0.21 -4.64
CA TRP A 255 -21.61 0.75 -3.67
C TRP A 255 -22.06 0.10 -2.34
N LEU A 256 -22.33 -1.21 -2.32
CA LEU A 256 -22.62 -1.94 -1.07
C LEU A 256 -21.38 -2.11 -0.20
N PHE A 257 -20.20 -2.24 -0.82
CA PHE A 257 -18.93 -2.38 -0.13
C PHE A 257 -18.28 -1.03 0.14
N ARG A 258 -18.32 -0.13 -0.86
CA ARG A 258 -17.76 1.21 -0.83
C ARG A 258 -18.79 2.23 -1.36
N PRO A 259 -19.62 2.84 -0.48
CA PRO A 259 -20.67 3.76 -0.88
C PRO A 259 -20.21 5.01 -1.63
N ALA A 260 -19.05 5.58 -1.27
CA ALA A 260 -18.49 6.75 -1.95
C ALA A 260 -16.99 6.60 -2.21
N VAL A 261 -16.49 7.14 -3.32
CA VAL A 261 -15.04 7.15 -3.61
C VAL A 261 -14.28 8.07 -2.66
N GLU A 262 -14.81 9.27 -2.38
CA GLU A 262 -14.26 10.21 -1.41
C GLU A 262 -14.42 9.73 0.05
N GLU A 263 -13.79 10.47 0.97
CA GLU A 263 -14.06 10.29 2.40
C GLU A 263 -15.48 10.72 2.72
N HIS A 264 -16.32 9.77 3.11
CA HIS A 264 -17.73 10.00 3.38
C HIS A 264 -18.18 9.23 4.64
N PRO A 265 -19.06 9.80 5.49
CA PRO A 265 -19.55 9.13 6.71
C PRO A 265 -20.29 7.81 6.46
N GLN A 266 -20.80 7.59 5.24
CA GLN A 266 -21.47 6.34 4.87
C GLN A 266 -20.49 5.21 4.56
N ASN A 267 -19.20 5.49 4.40
CA ASN A 267 -18.22 4.43 4.13
C ASN A 267 -18.07 3.51 5.34
N HIS A 268 -18.20 2.20 5.10
CA HIS A 268 -18.20 1.19 6.14
C HIS A 268 -16.78 0.94 6.68
N SER A 269 -16.50 1.29 7.93
CA SER A 269 -15.16 1.13 8.53
C SER A 269 -14.68 -0.32 8.62
N TRP A 270 -15.60 -1.30 8.65
CA TRP A 270 -15.28 -2.73 8.75
C TRP A 270 -14.88 -3.39 7.43
N LYS A 271 -14.88 -2.64 6.32
CA LYS A 271 -14.50 -3.09 4.96
C LYS A 271 -13.12 -2.55 4.57
N SER A 272 -12.11 -2.93 5.34
CA SER A 272 -10.80 -2.29 5.29
C SER A 272 -10.10 -2.46 3.94
N ALA A 273 -9.96 -3.69 3.43
CA ALA A 273 -9.27 -3.95 2.16
C ALA A 273 -9.94 -3.19 1.00
N GLU A 274 -11.27 -3.27 0.90
CA GLU A 274 -12.08 -2.55 -0.09
C GLU A 274 -11.83 -1.03 -0.01
N ASN A 275 -11.88 -0.47 1.20
CA ASN A 275 -11.67 0.96 1.44
C ASN A 275 -10.25 1.40 1.08
N ILE A 276 -9.24 0.69 1.58
CA ILE A 276 -7.82 1.06 1.44
C ILE A 276 -7.43 1.11 -0.03
N PHE A 277 -7.86 0.14 -0.85
CA PHE A 277 -7.45 0.10 -2.25
C PHE A 277 -8.19 1.11 -3.12
N VAL A 278 -9.46 1.43 -2.82
CA VAL A 278 -10.17 2.54 -3.48
C VAL A 278 -9.49 3.88 -3.16
N VAL A 279 -9.18 4.12 -1.88
CA VAL A 279 -8.46 5.33 -1.43
C VAL A 279 -7.07 5.41 -2.06
N GLY A 280 -6.33 4.30 -2.07
CA GLY A 280 -5.00 4.22 -2.66
C GLY A 280 -5.01 4.53 -4.16
N LEU A 281 -5.89 3.89 -4.94
CA LEU A 281 -5.99 4.16 -6.37
C LEU A 281 -6.39 5.62 -6.65
N ARG A 282 -7.39 6.13 -5.93
CA ARG A 282 -7.85 7.53 -6.01
C ARG A 282 -6.69 8.51 -5.78
N ASP A 283 -5.97 8.36 -4.67
CA ASP A 283 -4.98 9.34 -4.25
C ASP A 283 -3.69 9.27 -5.07
N VAL A 284 -3.29 8.07 -5.54
CA VAL A 284 -2.18 7.93 -6.49
C VAL A 284 -2.54 8.54 -7.85
N LEU A 285 -3.77 8.32 -8.36
CA LEU A 285 -4.20 8.92 -9.63
C LEU A 285 -4.24 10.44 -9.55
N LEU A 286 -4.72 11.00 -8.45
CA LEU A 286 -4.71 12.45 -8.25
C LEU A 286 -3.28 12.99 -8.15
N GLY A 287 -2.40 12.32 -7.40
CA GLY A 287 -0.99 12.72 -7.33
C GLY A 287 -0.29 12.68 -8.70
N TRP A 288 -0.62 11.70 -9.54
CA TRP A 288 -0.10 11.63 -10.91
C TRP A 288 -0.67 12.74 -11.80
N LEU A 289 -1.99 13.01 -11.74
CA LEU A 289 -2.62 14.11 -12.46
C LEU A 289 -2.06 15.49 -12.09
N ASP A 290 -1.73 15.70 -10.81
CA ASP A 290 -1.15 16.96 -10.32
C ASP A 290 0.23 17.23 -10.93
N HIS A 291 0.97 16.19 -11.34
CA HIS A 291 2.36 16.30 -11.79
C HIS A 291 2.56 16.06 -13.29
N ALA A 292 1.81 15.14 -13.89
CA ALA A 292 1.90 14.76 -15.30
C ALA A 292 0.50 14.55 -15.90
N PRO A 293 -0.30 15.62 -16.03
CA PRO A 293 -1.72 15.54 -16.40
C PRO A 293 -1.97 14.88 -17.75
N SER A 294 -1.13 15.14 -18.76
CA SER A 294 -1.27 14.54 -20.09
C SER A 294 -1.11 13.02 -20.07
N ASP A 295 -0.10 12.51 -19.37
CA ASP A 295 0.16 11.08 -19.27
C ASP A 295 -0.90 10.36 -18.42
N ALA A 296 -1.28 10.98 -17.29
CA ALA A 296 -2.32 10.45 -16.41
C ALA A 296 -3.70 10.43 -17.09
N ARG A 297 -4.04 11.46 -17.87
CA ARG A 297 -5.28 11.56 -18.64
C ARG A 297 -5.48 10.35 -19.56
N ALA A 298 -4.44 9.93 -20.29
CA ALA A 298 -4.51 8.76 -21.15
C ALA A 298 -4.83 7.46 -20.38
N PHE A 299 -4.28 7.31 -19.17
CA PHE A 299 -4.59 6.17 -18.30
C PHE A 299 -6.03 6.23 -17.78
N ILE A 300 -6.49 7.38 -17.31
CA ILE A 300 -7.84 7.57 -16.74
C ILE A 300 -8.93 7.33 -17.78
N LYS A 301 -8.71 7.70 -19.04
CA LYS A 301 -9.62 7.35 -20.16
C LYS A 301 -9.94 5.86 -20.20
N SER A 302 -8.93 5.01 -20.02
CA SER A 302 -9.13 3.56 -20.00
C SER A 302 -9.92 3.09 -18.77
N LEU A 303 -9.90 3.84 -17.67
CA LEU A 303 -10.65 3.52 -16.46
C LEU A 303 -12.14 3.82 -16.60
N LEU A 304 -12.52 4.86 -17.37
CA LEU A 304 -13.93 5.19 -17.66
C LEU A 304 -14.65 4.06 -18.39
N GLN A 305 -13.92 3.29 -19.18
CA GLN A 305 -14.43 2.17 -19.97
C GLN A 305 -14.15 0.81 -19.32
N ASN A 306 -13.65 0.77 -18.08
CA ASN A 306 -13.31 -0.48 -17.41
C ASN A 306 -14.57 -1.31 -17.13
N GLU A 307 -14.45 -2.64 -17.11
CA GLU A 307 -15.58 -3.55 -16.84
C GLU A 307 -16.07 -3.47 -15.38
N LEU A 308 -15.18 -3.19 -14.43
CA LEU A 308 -15.53 -3.07 -13.02
C LEU A 308 -16.13 -1.71 -12.70
N GLU A 309 -17.34 -1.72 -12.13
CA GLU A 309 -18.07 -0.53 -11.70
C GLU A 309 -17.24 0.39 -10.80
N ILE A 310 -16.56 -0.17 -9.79
CA ILE A 310 -15.75 0.64 -8.86
C ILE A 310 -14.61 1.39 -9.55
N VAL A 311 -14.01 0.82 -10.59
CA VAL A 311 -12.93 1.45 -11.35
C VAL A 311 -13.49 2.63 -12.15
N ARG A 312 -14.66 2.46 -12.77
CA ARG A 312 -15.37 3.55 -13.44
C ARG A 312 -15.77 4.65 -12.45
N ARG A 313 -16.29 4.30 -11.27
CA ARG A 313 -16.65 5.26 -10.20
C ARG A 313 -15.46 6.10 -9.78
N ILE A 314 -14.28 5.50 -9.61
CA ILE A 314 -13.04 6.24 -9.31
C ILE A 314 -12.71 7.22 -10.46
N ALA A 315 -12.85 6.79 -11.72
CA ALA A 315 -12.60 7.67 -12.87
C ALA A 315 -13.63 8.83 -12.97
N ILE A 316 -14.91 8.58 -12.67
CA ILE A 316 -15.96 9.61 -12.61
C ILE A 316 -15.67 10.61 -11.48
N TYR A 317 -15.24 10.13 -10.32
CA TYR A 317 -14.80 10.98 -9.24
C TYR A 317 -13.64 11.90 -9.68
N LEU A 318 -12.63 11.35 -10.39
CA LEU A 318 -11.51 12.13 -10.93
C LEU A 318 -11.97 13.18 -11.94
N LEU A 319 -12.89 12.84 -12.85
CA LEU A 319 -13.50 13.80 -13.78
C LEU A 319 -14.14 14.98 -13.03
N ASN A 320 -14.84 14.71 -11.93
CA ASN A 320 -15.46 15.74 -11.11
C ASN A 320 -14.42 16.65 -10.44
N VAL A 321 -13.42 16.08 -9.76
CA VAL A 321 -12.47 16.89 -8.98
C VAL A 321 -11.37 17.53 -9.81
N ARG A 322 -11.13 17.05 -11.05
CA ARG A 322 -10.15 17.57 -12.01
C ARG A 322 -10.76 17.87 -13.38
N TRP A 323 -11.93 18.51 -13.35
CA TRP A 323 -12.67 18.92 -14.54
C TRP A 323 -11.84 19.82 -15.47
N ASP A 324 -10.98 20.67 -14.89
CA ASP A 324 -10.03 21.53 -15.59
C ASP A 324 -9.11 20.77 -16.56
N VAL A 325 -8.73 19.54 -16.21
CA VAL A 325 -7.86 18.68 -17.04
C VAL A 325 -8.66 17.67 -17.85
N LEU A 326 -9.72 17.11 -17.27
CA LEU A 326 -10.39 15.92 -17.78
C LEU A 326 -11.77 16.21 -18.42
N GLY A 327 -12.36 17.39 -18.27
CA GLY A 327 -13.73 17.67 -18.69
C GLY A 327 -14.00 17.48 -20.19
N GLN A 328 -12.96 17.65 -21.02
CA GLN A 328 -13.02 17.35 -22.45
C GLN A 328 -13.27 15.86 -22.75
N ASP A 329 -12.95 14.97 -21.82
CA ASP A 329 -13.12 13.52 -21.97
C ASP A 329 -14.46 13.02 -21.44
N TYR A 330 -15.33 13.92 -20.96
CA TYR A 330 -16.64 13.56 -20.44
C TYR A 330 -17.48 12.72 -21.42
N ALA A 331 -17.37 12.98 -22.73
CA ALA A 331 -18.07 12.21 -23.75
C ALA A 331 -17.76 10.70 -23.70
N LEU A 332 -16.54 10.31 -23.32
CA LEU A 332 -16.17 8.89 -23.18
C LEU A 332 -16.97 8.16 -22.11
N LEU A 333 -17.46 8.87 -21.09
CA LEU A 333 -18.36 8.31 -20.10
C LEU A 333 -19.70 7.96 -20.75
N LEU A 334 -20.23 8.84 -21.60
CA LEU A 334 -21.52 8.65 -22.26
C LEU A 334 -21.49 7.51 -23.29
N ASP A 335 -20.33 7.21 -23.86
CA ASP A 335 -20.14 6.08 -24.79
C ASP A 335 -20.19 4.70 -24.11
N THR A 336 -20.23 4.65 -22.77
CA THR A 336 -20.39 3.38 -22.05
C THR A 336 -21.81 2.83 -22.21
N ALA A 337 -21.98 1.50 -22.07
CA ALA A 337 -23.27 0.86 -22.31
C ALA A 337 -24.39 1.31 -21.34
N ASN A 338 -24.05 1.75 -20.13
CA ASN A 338 -25.01 2.23 -19.13
C ASN A 338 -24.38 3.30 -18.21
N PRO A 339 -24.21 4.55 -18.67
CA PRO A 339 -23.53 5.59 -17.91
C PRO A 339 -24.31 6.01 -16.66
N PHE A 340 -25.64 6.04 -16.74
CA PHE A 340 -26.57 6.44 -15.67
C PHE A 340 -27.09 5.23 -14.87
N ASP A 341 -26.19 4.29 -14.60
CA ASP A 341 -26.44 3.18 -13.70
C ASP A 341 -26.55 3.64 -12.24
N THR A 342 -27.35 2.93 -11.44
CA THR A 342 -27.53 3.26 -10.01
C THR A 342 -26.21 3.18 -9.23
N GLY A 343 -25.29 2.29 -9.61
CA GLY A 343 -23.98 2.17 -8.99
C GLY A 343 -23.07 3.39 -9.22
N HIS A 344 -23.30 4.16 -10.28
CA HIS A 344 -22.58 5.42 -10.51
C HIS A 344 -23.28 6.64 -9.91
N LEU A 345 -24.45 6.47 -9.27
CA LEU A 345 -25.32 7.57 -8.86
C LEU A 345 -24.59 8.62 -8.03
N HIS A 346 -23.87 8.19 -7.00
CA HIS A 346 -23.21 9.12 -6.08
C HIS A 346 -22.16 10.00 -6.79
N GLU A 347 -21.20 9.38 -7.47
CA GLU A 347 -20.10 10.10 -8.12
C GLU A 347 -20.56 10.90 -9.35
N LEU A 348 -21.42 10.33 -10.20
CA LEU A 348 -21.91 11.00 -11.41
C LEU A 348 -22.88 12.12 -11.08
N TYR A 349 -23.73 11.96 -10.06
CA TYR A 349 -24.56 13.06 -9.58
C TYR A 349 -23.71 14.24 -9.13
N GLY A 350 -22.65 13.99 -8.36
CA GLY A 350 -21.70 15.04 -7.94
C GLY A 350 -21.06 15.76 -9.12
N LEU A 351 -20.59 15.00 -10.13
CA LEU A 351 -20.03 15.56 -11.36
C LEU A 351 -21.02 16.49 -12.07
N LEU A 352 -22.23 16.00 -12.32
CA LEU A 352 -23.26 16.77 -13.04
C LEU A 352 -23.67 18.01 -12.25
N ARG A 353 -23.90 17.85 -10.94
CA ARG A 353 -24.28 18.97 -10.07
C ARG A 353 -23.21 20.07 -10.07
N ASN A 354 -21.94 19.72 -10.14
CA ASN A 354 -20.85 20.69 -10.10
C ASN A 354 -20.62 21.34 -11.47
N HIS A 355 -20.55 20.54 -12.54
CA HIS A 355 -19.98 20.97 -13.82
C HIS A 355 -20.98 21.10 -14.96
N PHE A 356 -22.22 20.63 -14.82
CA PHE A 356 -23.18 20.64 -15.93
C PHE A 356 -23.46 22.05 -16.47
N ALA A 357 -23.41 23.10 -15.63
CA ALA A 357 -23.57 24.47 -16.09
C ALA A 357 -22.43 24.92 -17.03
N GLU A 358 -21.21 24.42 -16.78
CA GLU A 358 -19.98 24.76 -17.50
C GLU A 358 -19.77 23.91 -18.75
N MET A 359 -20.52 22.81 -18.90
CA MET A 359 -20.44 21.94 -20.06
C MET A 359 -20.81 22.67 -21.36
N PRO A 360 -20.10 22.38 -22.47
CA PRO A 360 -20.54 22.77 -23.81
C PRO A 360 -21.97 22.30 -24.11
N GLN A 361 -22.65 23.03 -24.99
CA GLN A 361 -24.02 22.77 -25.37
C GLN A 361 -24.23 21.33 -25.88
N GLU A 362 -23.29 20.83 -26.69
CA GLU A 362 -23.29 19.45 -27.21
C GLU A 362 -23.24 18.40 -26.08
N GLN A 363 -22.41 18.62 -25.05
CA GLN A 363 -22.35 17.73 -23.90
C GLN A 363 -23.65 17.79 -23.09
N LYS A 364 -24.24 18.97 -22.89
CA LYS A 364 -25.54 19.12 -22.20
C LYS A 364 -26.65 18.35 -22.91
N GLU A 365 -26.69 18.46 -24.23
CA GLU A 365 -27.63 17.73 -25.09
C GLU A 365 -27.42 16.21 -24.99
N ALA A 366 -26.18 15.74 -25.16
CA ALA A 366 -25.84 14.32 -25.08
C ALA A 366 -26.16 13.72 -23.71
N THR A 367 -25.87 14.43 -22.61
CA THR A 367 -26.22 14.03 -21.24
C THR A 367 -27.72 13.84 -21.09
N LEU A 368 -28.52 14.83 -21.53
CA LEU A 368 -29.97 14.76 -21.40
C LEU A 368 -30.55 13.62 -22.24
N GLU A 369 -30.03 13.43 -23.45
CA GLU A 369 -30.47 12.37 -24.35
C GLU A 369 -30.13 10.97 -23.84
N ALA A 370 -28.96 10.81 -23.23
CA ALA A 370 -28.57 9.56 -22.57
C ALA A 370 -29.49 9.23 -21.39
N ILE A 371 -29.96 10.23 -20.62
CA ILE A 371 -30.96 10.01 -19.55
C ILE A 371 -32.33 9.65 -20.16
N ARG A 372 -32.73 10.26 -21.27
CA ARG A 372 -33.99 9.92 -21.98
C ARG A 372 -33.98 8.51 -22.53
N SER A 373 -32.81 8.04 -22.94
CA SER A 373 -32.61 6.71 -23.53
C SER A 373 -32.57 5.58 -22.50
N LEU A 374 -32.75 5.88 -21.21
CA LEU A 374 -32.78 4.85 -20.18
C LEU A 374 -33.92 3.84 -20.42
N PRO A 375 -33.68 2.53 -20.19
CA PRO A 375 -34.66 1.49 -20.48
C PRO A 375 -35.98 1.73 -19.76
N GLN A 376 -37.08 1.67 -20.50
CA GLN A 376 -38.43 1.75 -19.93
C GLN A 376 -38.73 0.50 -19.09
N PRO A 377 -39.49 0.65 -17.99
CA PRO A 377 -39.79 -0.48 -17.12
C PRO A 377 -40.61 -1.53 -17.86
N THR A 378 -40.24 -2.80 -17.72
CA THR A 378 -40.97 -3.93 -18.32
C THR A 378 -42.25 -4.26 -17.55
N LYS A 379 -43.15 -5.07 -18.12
CA LYS A 379 -44.41 -5.47 -17.45
C LYS A 379 -44.09 -6.17 -16.11
N GLY A 380 -44.46 -5.53 -15.00
CA GLY A 380 -44.24 -6.03 -13.64
C GLY A 380 -43.20 -5.24 -12.83
N GLU A 381 -42.45 -4.34 -13.47
CA GLU A 381 -41.53 -3.43 -12.78
C GLU A 381 -42.26 -2.20 -12.22
N ASP A 382 -41.78 -1.70 -11.07
CA ASP A 382 -42.33 -0.53 -10.40
C ASP A 382 -42.06 0.74 -11.20
N ARG A 383 -43.09 1.22 -11.91
CA ARG A 383 -43.07 2.47 -12.67
C ARG A 383 -42.70 3.67 -11.82
N GLU A 384 -43.10 3.71 -10.55
CA GLU A 384 -42.74 4.82 -9.66
C GLU A 384 -41.25 4.80 -9.33
N ARG A 385 -40.68 3.61 -9.08
CA ARG A 385 -39.23 3.47 -8.85
C ARG A 385 -38.43 3.94 -10.04
N HIS A 386 -38.86 3.61 -11.26
CA HIS A 386 -38.22 4.09 -12.48
C HIS A 386 -38.28 5.62 -12.61
N LEU A 387 -39.45 6.24 -12.37
CA LEU A 387 -39.59 7.69 -12.38
C LEU A 387 -38.71 8.37 -11.31
N ARG A 388 -38.62 7.79 -10.10
CA ARG A 388 -37.70 8.27 -9.05
C ARG A 388 -36.24 8.22 -9.51
N HIS A 389 -35.83 7.15 -10.21
CA HIS A 389 -34.47 7.02 -10.75
C HIS A 389 -34.14 8.13 -11.75
N ILE A 390 -35.01 8.37 -12.74
CA ILE A 390 -34.82 9.48 -13.70
C ILE A 390 -34.78 10.82 -12.98
N ARG A 391 -35.68 11.03 -12.01
CA ARG A 391 -35.76 12.28 -11.25
C ARG A 391 -34.48 12.58 -10.47
N ASN A 392 -33.82 11.56 -9.92
CA ASN A 392 -32.55 11.72 -9.22
C ASN A 392 -31.49 12.34 -10.15
N TRP A 393 -31.37 11.85 -11.39
CA TRP A 393 -30.43 12.41 -12.37
C TRP A 393 -30.81 13.83 -12.81
N LEU A 394 -32.08 14.04 -13.17
CA LEU A 394 -32.55 15.36 -13.60
C LEU A 394 -32.34 16.42 -12.52
N SER A 395 -32.48 16.06 -11.25
CA SER A 395 -32.25 17.01 -10.14
C SER A 395 -30.81 17.56 -10.07
N ALA A 396 -29.82 16.88 -10.68
CA ALA A 396 -28.46 17.42 -10.81
C ALA A 396 -28.35 18.49 -11.92
N LEU A 397 -29.24 18.45 -12.91
CA LEU A 397 -29.22 19.30 -14.10
C LEU A 397 -30.08 20.55 -13.96
N VAL A 398 -31.13 20.49 -13.15
CA VAL A 398 -32.11 21.57 -12.99
C VAL A 398 -31.46 22.83 -12.42
N GLY A 399 -31.83 23.98 -12.98
CA GLY A 399 -31.32 25.30 -12.59
C GLY A 399 -29.90 25.57 -13.05
N LYS A 400 -29.33 24.74 -13.93
CA LYS A 400 -27.95 24.86 -14.46
C LYS A 400 -27.89 25.52 -15.84
N GLY A 401 -28.94 26.23 -16.23
CA GLY A 401 -28.96 27.04 -17.45
C GLY A 401 -29.21 26.24 -18.74
N TYR A 402 -29.84 25.06 -18.66
CA TYR A 402 -30.26 24.29 -19.83
C TYR A 402 -31.76 23.99 -19.79
N LYS A 403 -32.55 24.86 -20.44
CA LYS A 403 -34.03 24.85 -20.41
C LYS A 403 -34.66 23.47 -20.67
N PRO A 404 -34.19 22.64 -21.61
CA PRO A 404 -34.77 21.31 -21.85
C PRO A 404 -34.74 20.38 -20.64
N ALA A 405 -33.73 20.49 -19.77
CA ALA A 405 -33.66 19.73 -18.53
C ALA A 405 -34.66 20.26 -17.49
N ASP A 406 -34.75 21.59 -17.36
CA ASP A 406 -35.68 22.26 -16.43
C ASP A 406 -37.14 21.92 -16.77
N THR A 407 -37.50 21.96 -18.06
CA THR A 407 -38.85 21.63 -18.54
C THR A 407 -39.20 20.16 -18.33
N TRP A 408 -38.25 19.23 -18.44
CA TRP A 408 -38.54 17.82 -18.26
C TRP A 408 -38.66 17.43 -16.77
N PHE A 409 -38.02 18.16 -15.86
CA PHE A 409 -38.14 17.89 -14.44
C PHE A 409 -39.49 18.32 -13.82
N GLN A 410 -40.14 19.33 -14.41
CA GLN A 410 -41.48 19.79 -14.04
C GLN A 410 -42.53 18.76 -14.43
#